data_AF-A0A6A7G3F4-F1
#
_entry.id   AF-A0A6A7G3F4-F1
#
_cell.length_a   1.000
_cell.length_b   1.000
_cell.length_c   1.000
_cell.angle_alpha   90.00
_cell.angle_beta   90.00
_cell.angle_gamma   90.00
#
_symmetry.space_group_name_H-M   'P 1'
#
loop_
_entity.id
_entity.type
_entity.pdbx_description
1 polymer ?
#
loop_
_entity_poly.entity_id
_entity_poly.type
_entity_poly.pdbx_seq_one_letter_code
_entity_poly.pdbx_strand_id
1 'polypeptide(L)'
;MSRRPIVSYGGDCSLFCGLQGSLVAALPEETVEWRRSYGRTSRFVNIEVDFVPFSEECLVKDPSRSVLQQPIFHTYWTDCTDVESYKSSVRESVQCWVTELRQNNITDWMVVVVGAPDAKKTNKLLPRTTVLDKMKADFGGKQAERCVSLYEPVKADSRSMESWQALLAKMRSLTMVAYNRALNKFEESMRGERERRTEKSWSFCSYFSVQEELAEVMQLLAVPDESLVQYDELDALLTQFVLNSAAGDTPLWLSNFRQTCSRWEGLCLSGEPDRALQEKLHEKTISLLELRNYLFQQQAALLLSLNKPWQLASRALSFLQNTANELQILQISIAAGGVACWGFLSCLEVIHTLSRFNTANATHAHARHTAPLWAYA
;
A
#
# COMPACT_ATOMS: atom_id res chain seq x y z
N MET A 1 -3.80 -11.48 -3.77
CA MET A 1 -2.62 -11.61 -2.89
C MET A 1 -2.75 -10.57 -1.79
N SER A 2 -2.21 -10.83 -0.59
CA SER A 2 -2.16 -9.81 0.47
C SER A 2 -1.35 -8.61 -0.04
N ARG A 3 -1.82 -7.40 0.26
CA ARG A 3 -1.24 -6.13 -0.22
C ARG A 3 -0.41 -5.45 0.87
N ARG A 4 -0.01 -6.15 1.93
CA ARG A 4 0.72 -5.58 3.05
C ARG A 4 2.22 -5.44 2.74
N PRO A 5 2.93 -4.48 3.36
CA PRO A 5 4.38 -4.43 3.33
C PRO A 5 5.02 -5.75 3.76
N ILE A 6 6.07 -6.16 3.06
CA ILE A 6 6.74 -7.43 3.33
C ILE A 6 7.98 -7.20 4.21
N VAL A 7 8.12 -8.01 5.25
CA VAL A 7 9.29 -8.08 6.12
C VAL A 7 9.92 -9.46 5.98
N SER A 8 11.19 -9.53 5.60
CA SER A 8 11.89 -10.81 5.55
C SER A 8 12.49 -11.19 6.90
N TYR A 9 12.62 -12.49 7.17
CA TYR A 9 13.28 -13.02 8.35
C TYR A 9 14.34 -14.06 7.99
N GLY A 10 15.55 -13.92 8.54
CA GLY A 10 16.65 -14.86 8.41
C GLY A 10 17.20 -15.30 9.77
N GLY A 11 18.20 -16.19 9.75
CA GLY A 11 18.77 -16.79 10.96
C GLY A 11 17.98 -18.03 11.40
N ASP A 12 17.63 -18.12 12.69
CA ASP A 12 16.84 -19.23 13.21
C ASP A 12 15.35 -19.08 12.83
N CYS A 13 14.97 -19.78 11.76
CA CYS A 13 13.60 -19.78 11.25
C CYS A 13 12.61 -20.48 12.19
N SER A 14 13.05 -21.51 12.92
CA SER A 14 12.16 -22.24 13.84
C SER A 14 11.79 -21.36 15.02
N LEU A 15 12.77 -20.62 15.56
CA LEU A 15 12.57 -19.59 16.57
C LEU A 15 11.59 -18.52 16.09
N PHE A 16 11.80 -17.97 14.89
CA PHE A 16 10.93 -16.93 14.35
C PHE A 16 9.49 -17.43 14.19
N CYS A 17 9.29 -18.61 13.58
CA CYS A 17 7.95 -19.18 13.36
C CYS A 17 7.18 -19.36 14.67
N GLY A 18 7.86 -19.68 15.78
CA GLY A 18 7.25 -19.76 17.11
C GLY A 18 6.75 -18.41 17.65
N LEU A 19 7.25 -17.29 17.15
CA LEU A 19 6.90 -15.93 17.59
C LEU A 19 6.03 -15.16 16.57
N GLN A 20 5.96 -15.64 15.33
CA GLN A 20 5.30 -14.96 14.21
C GLN A 20 3.85 -14.61 14.49
N GLY A 21 3.07 -15.52 15.09
CA GLY A 21 1.65 -15.28 15.41
C GLY A 21 1.48 -14.08 16.35
N SER A 22 2.32 -13.98 17.39
CA SER A 22 2.31 -12.86 18.34
C SER A 22 2.74 -11.55 17.68
N LEU A 23 3.72 -11.59 16.78
CA LEU A 23 4.16 -10.40 16.03
C LEU A 23 3.05 -9.87 15.12
N VAL A 24 2.42 -10.73 14.33
CA VAL A 24 1.34 -10.36 13.41
C VAL A 24 0.14 -9.78 14.16
N ALA A 25 -0.19 -10.34 15.33
CA ALA A 25 -1.27 -9.83 16.17
C ALA A 25 -0.91 -8.49 16.83
N ALA A 26 0.31 -8.33 17.34
CA ALA A 26 0.67 -7.19 18.18
C ALA A 26 1.17 -5.96 17.40
N LEU A 27 1.77 -6.12 16.21
CA LEU A 27 2.26 -4.99 15.41
C LEU A 27 1.18 -3.93 15.08
N PRO A 28 -0.05 -4.28 14.69
CA PRO A 28 -1.07 -3.28 14.40
C PRO A 28 -1.72 -2.65 15.64
N GLU A 29 -1.51 -3.15 16.85
CA GLU A 29 -2.23 -2.68 18.06
C GLU A 29 -1.88 -1.24 18.48
N GLU A 30 -0.70 -0.74 18.15
CA GLU A 30 -0.29 0.63 18.47
C GLU A 30 0.17 1.38 17.22
N THR A 31 -0.09 2.68 17.22
CA THR A 31 0.32 3.56 16.13
C THR A 31 1.82 3.89 16.19
N VAL A 32 2.42 4.13 15.04
CA VAL A 32 3.77 4.68 14.90
C VAL A 32 3.73 5.99 14.13
N GLU A 33 4.62 6.92 14.49
CA GLU A 33 4.79 8.18 13.77
C GLU A 33 5.37 7.91 12.37
N TRP A 34 4.56 8.18 11.34
CA TRP A 34 5.00 8.32 9.97
C TRP A 34 5.51 9.74 9.72
N ARG A 35 6.83 9.90 9.72
CA ARG A 35 7.51 11.15 9.35
C ARG A 35 7.60 11.25 7.83
N ARG A 36 6.76 12.12 7.29
CA ARG A 36 6.55 12.26 5.86
C ARG A 36 7.60 13.19 5.24
N SER A 37 7.89 12.95 3.97
CA SER A 37 8.84 13.77 3.21
C SER A 37 8.23 15.11 2.76
N TYR A 38 9.08 16.00 2.25
CA TYR A 38 8.68 17.27 1.62
C TYR A 38 7.83 18.20 2.51
N GLY A 39 8.05 18.17 3.82
CA GLY A 39 7.35 19.05 4.78
C GLY A 39 5.88 18.71 5.00
N ARG A 40 5.40 17.57 4.50
CA ARG A 40 4.05 17.06 4.81
C ARG A 40 3.94 16.78 6.31
N THR A 41 2.79 17.05 6.90
CA THR A 41 2.54 16.82 8.34
C THR A 41 2.67 15.35 8.70
N SER A 42 3.37 15.04 9.80
CA SER A 42 3.42 13.66 10.33
C SER A 42 2.02 13.10 10.57
N ARG A 43 1.89 11.78 10.40
CA ARG A 43 0.67 11.01 10.72
C ARG A 43 1.02 9.90 11.70
N PHE A 44 0.03 9.45 12.47
CA PHE A 44 0.16 8.25 13.29
C PHE A 44 -0.63 7.14 12.63
N VAL A 45 0.03 6.02 12.31
CA VAL A 45 -0.53 4.93 11.51
C VAL A 45 -0.27 3.60 12.21
N ASN A 46 -1.18 2.64 12.04
CA ASN A 46 -0.96 1.26 12.42
C ASN A 46 -0.25 0.54 11.27
N ILE A 47 0.69 -0.35 11.58
CA ILE A 47 1.43 -1.11 10.56
C ILE A 47 1.07 -2.57 10.66
N GLU A 48 0.54 -3.09 9.56
CA GLU A 48 0.41 -4.52 9.31
C GLU A 48 1.49 -4.94 8.33
N VAL A 49 2.08 -6.12 8.54
CA VAL A 49 3.12 -6.67 7.65
C VAL A 49 2.88 -8.14 7.38
N ASP A 50 3.36 -8.59 6.23
CA ASP A 50 3.52 -10.01 5.94
C ASP A 50 4.97 -10.42 6.09
N PHE A 51 5.19 -11.62 6.65
CA PHE A 51 6.52 -12.16 6.89
C PHE A 51 6.87 -13.23 5.88
N VAL A 52 8.05 -13.12 5.28
CA VAL A 52 8.59 -14.12 4.34
C VAL A 52 9.99 -14.58 4.77
N PRO A 53 10.36 -15.87 4.59
CA PRO A 53 11.73 -16.30 4.79
C PRO A 53 12.68 -15.48 3.90
N PHE A 54 13.83 -15.11 4.44
CA PHE A 54 14.87 -14.45 3.66
C PHE A 54 15.41 -15.41 2.58
N SER A 55 15.51 -14.91 1.36
CA SER A 55 16.07 -15.58 0.18
C SER A 55 16.74 -14.55 -0.73
N GLU A 56 17.54 -15.00 -1.71
CA GLU A 56 18.15 -14.09 -2.70
C GLU A 56 17.10 -13.27 -3.48
N GLU A 57 15.89 -13.81 -3.68
CA GLU A 57 14.77 -13.11 -4.31
C GLU A 57 14.33 -11.86 -3.51
N CYS A 58 14.53 -11.87 -2.18
CA CYS A 58 14.25 -10.72 -1.32
C CYS A 58 15.20 -9.53 -1.58
N LEU A 59 16.30 -9.75 -2.30
CA LEU A 59 17.30 -8.73 -2.61
C LEU A 59 16.98 -7.99 -3.92
N VAL A 60 16.13 -8.57 -4.77
CA VAL A 60 15.73 -7.99 -6.05
C VAL A 60 14.88 -6.75 -5.78
N LYS A 61 15.49 -5.58 -6.00
CA LYS A 61 14.83 -4.29 -5.87
C LYS A 61 14.36 -3.82 -7.23
N ASP A 62 13.06 -3.67 -7.35
CA ASP A 62 12.49 -2.72 -8.28
C ASP A 62 11.39 -1.90 -7.60
N PRO A 63 11.75 -1.06 -6.60
CA PRO A 63 10.80 -0.16 -5.96
C PRO A 63 10.30 0.92 -6.92
N SER A 64 10.85 0.98 -8.15
CA SER A 64 10.34 1.84 -9.21
C SER A 64 9.07 1.25 -9.85
N ARG A 65 8.85 -0.07 -9.67
CA ARG A 65 7.71 -0.81 -10.23
C ARG A 65 6.67 -1.23 -9.19
N SER A 66 7.07 -1.58 -7.97
CA SER A 66 6.13 -1.93 -6.88
C SER A 66 6.75 -1.78 -5.49
N VAL A 67 5.96 -1.31 -4.53
CA VAL A 67 6.30 -1.22 -3.10
C VAL A 67 5.64 -2.35 -2.30
N LEU A 68 4.45 -2.80 -2.69
CA LEU A 68 3.68 -3.79 -1.93
C LEU A 68 4.17 -5.24 -2.15
N GLN A 69 4.85 -5.51 -3.26
CA GLN A 69 5.28 -6.86 -3.63
C GLN A 69 6.72 -7.19 -3.26
N GLN A 70 7.43 -6.27 -2.59
CA GLN A 70 8.86 -6.42 -2.29
C GLN A 70 9.12 -6.33 -0.79
N PRO A 71 10.05 -7.14 -0.25
CA PRO A 71 10.53 -6.96 1.11
C PRO A 71 11.16 -5.58 1.29
N ILE A 72 10.59 -4.79 2.21
CA ILE A 72 11.09 -3.44 2.51
C ILE A 72 12.00 -3.42 3.75
N PHE A 73 11.89 -4.43 4.61
CA PHE A 73 12.62 -4.51 5.88
C PHE A 73 13.09 -5.94 6.13
N HIS A 74 14.29 -6.10 6.67
CA HIS A 74 14.92 -7.41 6.84
C HIS A 74 15.30 -7.65 8.30
N THR A 75 14.89 -8.78 8.85
CA THR A 75 15.16 -9.15 10.24
C THR A 75 16.02 -10.40 10.33
N TYR A 76 16.90 -10.47 11.31
CA TYR A 76 17.70 -11.65 11.60
C TYR A 76 17.46 -12.08 13.04
N TRP A 77 17.16 -13.37 13.26
CA TRP A 77 16.78 -13.90 14.56
C TRP A 77 17.80 -14.94 15.03
N THR A 78 18.19 -14.87 16.30
CA THR A 78 19.03 -15.88 16.94
C THR A 78 18.67 -15.98 18.42
N ASP A 79 18.83 -17.15 19.01
CA ASP A 79 18.73 -17.39 20.46
C ASP A 79 20.12 -17.44 21.15
N CYS A 80 21.19 -17.08 20.43
CA CYS A 80 22.55 -17.20 20.94
C CYS A 80 22.83 -16.18 22.06
N THR A 81 22.89 -16.67 23.29
CA THR A 81 23.25 -15.86 24.48
C THR A 81 24.68 -16.07 24.96
N ASP A 82 25.39 -17.09 24.44
CA ASP A 82 26.78 -17.40 24.82
C ASP A 82 27.81 -16.72 23.89
N VAL A 83 28.81 -16.07 24.49
CA VAL A 83 29.80 -15.26 23.77
C VAL A 83 30.78 -16.10 22.95
N GLU A 84 31.13 -17.30 23.40
CA GLU A 84 32.05 -18.18 22.66
C GLU A 84 31.35 -18.83 21.46
N SER A 85 30.09 -19.22 21.64
CA SER A 85 29.20 -19.69 20.57
C SER A 85 28.98 -18.59 19.52
N TYR A 86 28.79 -17.35 19.95
CA TYR A 86 28.70 -16.20 19.04
C TYR A 86 29.96 -16.03 18.19
N LYS A 87 31.14 -16.05 18.81
CA LYS A 87 32.42 -15.87 18.10
C LYS A 87 32.71 -16.99 17.10
N SER A 88 32.29 -18.21 17.42
CA SER A 88 32.61 -19.40 16.63
C SER A 88 31.71 -19.60 15.41
N SER A 89 30.46 -19.12 15.43
CA SER A 89 29.50 -19.40 14.35
C SER A 89 28.59 -18.21 14.02
N VAL A 90 27.83 -17.71 15.00
CA VAL A 90 26.76 -16.72 14.75
C VAL A 90 27.29 -15.41 14.19
N ARG A 91 28.48 -14.96 14.63
CA ARG A 91 29.13 -13.75 14.10
C ARG A 91 29.32 -13.82 12.59
N GLU A 92 29.79 -14.95 12.08
CA GLU A 92 30.05 -15.13 10.65
C GLU A 92 28.74 -15.16 9.86
N SER A 93 27.72 -15.86 10.35
CA SER A 93 26.40 -15.92 9.70
C SER A 93 25.73 -14.54 9.62
N VAL A 94 25.74 -13.77 10.71
CA VAL A 94 25.19 -12.41 10.72
C VAL A 94 26.03 -11.49 9.82
N GLN A 95 27.36 -11.61 9.84
CA GLN A 95 28.24 -10.82 8.97
C GLN A 95 27.95 -11.09 7.49
N CYS A 96 27.79 -12.36 7.11
CA CYS A 96 27.45 -12.76 5.73
C CYS A 96 26.14 -12.09 5.29
N TRP A 97 25.07 -12.26 6.08
CA TRP A 97 23.76 -11.68 5.82
C TRP A 97 23.79 -10.14 5.73
N VAL A 98 24.42 -9.44 6.69
CA VAL A 98 24.54 -7.97 6.64
C VAL A 98 25.35 -7.51 5.42
N THR A 99 26.37 -8.28 5.02
CA THR A 99 27.20 -7.95 3.86
C THR A 99 26.41 -8.09 2.57
N GLU A 100 25.63 -9.15 2.43
CA GLU A 100 24.73 -9.39 1.30
C GLU A 100 23.67 -8.28 1.16
N LEU A 101 23.05 -7.87 2.27
CA LEU A 101 22.16 -6.71 2.28
C LEU A 101 22.87 -5.43 1.79
N ARG A 102 24.07 -5.15 2.30
CA ARG A 102 24.83 -3.95 1.93
C ARG A 102 25.24 -3.94 0.46
N GLN A 103 25.65 -5.09 -0.09
CA GLN A 103 25.97 -5.24 -1.51
C GLN A 103 24.78 -4.91 -2.42
N ASN A 104 23.56 -5.15 -1.95
CA ASN A 104 22.31 -4.82 -2.62
C ASN A 104 21.73 -3.45 -2.20
N ASN A 105 22.57 -2.57 -1.62
CA ASN A 105 22.19 -1.24 -1.14
C ASN A 105 21.01 -1.27 -0.15
N ILE A 106 20.85 -2.36 0.61
CA ILE A 106 19.84 -2.50 1.67
C ILE A 106 20.45 -2.03 2.98
N THR A 107 19.80 -1.03 3.56
CA THR A 107 20.19 -0.43 4.84
C THR A 107 19.01 -0.42 5.80
N ASP A 108 17.97 -1.21 5.58
CA ASP A 108 16.80 -1.31 6.45
C ASP A 108 16.76 -2.72 7.03
N TRP A 109 17.38 -2.88 8.21
CA TRP A 109 17.51 -4.17 8.86
C TRP A 109 17.44 -4.08 10.38
N MET A 110 17.21 -5.23 11.03
CA MET A 110 17.28 -5.40 12.48
C MET A 110 17.77 -6.81 12.83
N VAL A 111 18.55 -6.92 13.91
CA VAL A 111 18.96 -8.20 14.48
C VAL A 111 18.29 -8.35 15.84
N VAL A 112 17.65 -9.49 16.08
CA VAL A 112 16.95 -9.81 17.32
C VAL A 112 17.63 -11.00 17.99
N VAL A 113 18.10 -10.77 19.22
CA VAL A 113 18.67 -11.79 20.10
C VAL A 113 17.61 -12.20 21.12
N VAL A 114 17.10 -13.42 21.01
CA VAL A 114 16.09 -13.96 21.91
C VAL A 114 16.76 -14.72 23.04
N GLY A 115 16.39 -14.45 24.28
CA GLY A 115 16.87 -15.21 25.44
C GLY A 115 17.17 -14.35 26.65
N ALA A 116 17.46 -15.03 27.76
CA ALA A 116 17.89 -14.36 28.98
C ALA A 116 19.38 -13.99 28.87
N PRO A 117 19.78 -12.72 29.10
CA PRO A 117 21.18 -12.43 29.37
C PRO A 117 21.60 -13.26 30.59
N ASP A 118 22.66 -14.05 30.41
CA ASP A 118 23.30 -14.99 31.34
C ASP A 118 22.87 -14.80 32.82
N ALA A 119 21.80 -15.49 33.24
CA ALA A 119 21.30 -15.44 34.62
C ALA A 119 22.24 -16.15 35.62
N LYS A 120 23.35 -16.73 35.15
CA LYS A 120 24.29 -17.49 35.97
C LYS A 120 25.56 -16.67 36.25
N LYS A 121 25.56 -15.99 37.41
CA LYS A 121 26.67 -15.74 38.36
C LYS A 121 26.68 -14.28 38.88
N THR A 122 26.14 -14.12 40.09
CA THR A 122 25.97 -12.86 40.84
C THR A 122 27.24 -12.31 41.53
N ASN A 123 28.46 -12.64 41.11
CA ASN A 123 29.67 -12.33 41.90
C ASN A 123 30.86 -11.74 41.12
N LYS A 124 30.65 -10.80 40.19
CA LYS A 124 31.78 -10.07 39.56
C LYS A 124 31.59 -8.56 39.57
N LEU A 125 32.64 -7.84 39.97
CA LEU A 125 32.74 -6.37 40.08
C LEU A 125 32.69 -5.61 38.74
N LEU A 126 32.74 -6.30 37.60
CA LEU A 126 32.77 -5.67 36.27
C LEU A 126 31.60 -6.18 35.42
N PRO A 127 30.91 -5.29 34.65
CA PRO A 127 29.89 -5.70 33.69
C PRO A 127 30.48 -6.66 32.65
N ARG A 128 29.87 -7.83 32.49
CA ARG A 128 30.28 -8.80 31.46
C ARG A 128 29.68 -8.39 30.13
N THR A 129 30.51 -8.30 29.08
CA THR A 129 30.05 -8.03 27.72
C THR A 129 29.09 -9.13 27.27
N THR A 130 27.89 -8.75 26.83
CA THR A 130 26.86 -9.67 26.33
C THR A 130 27.04 -9.94 24.82
N VAL A 131 26.36 -10.96 24.28
CA VAL A 131 26.29 -11.18 22.82
C VAL A 131 25.68 -9.95 22.13
N LEU A 132 24.65 -9.33 22.73
CA LEU A 132 24.05 -8.10 22.20
C LEU A 132 25.08 -6.97 22.09
N ASP A 133 25.92 -6.76 23.10
CA ASP A 133 26.97 -5.74 23.07
C ASP A 133 27.99 -6.01 21.96
N LYS A 134 28.34 -7.29 21.75
CA LYS A 134 29.21 -7.71 20.65
C LYS A 134 28.57 -7.45 19.29
N MET A 135 27.30 -7.79 19.09
CA MET A 135 26.57 -7.53 17.84
C MET A 135 26.46 -6.03 17.55
N LYS A 136 26.19 -5.21 18.57
CA LYS A 136 26.17 -3.74 18.45
C LYS A 136 27.53 -3.19 17.99
N ALA A 137 28.62 -3.70 18.56
CA ALA A 137 29.98 -3.30 18.20
C ALA A 137 30.39 -3.79 16.80
N ASP A 138 30.06 -5.04 16.46
CA ASP A 138 30.46 -5.67 15.21
C ASP A 138 29.64 -5.17 14.00
N PHE A 139 28.32 -4.95 14.16
CA PHE A 139 27.40 -4.64 13.05
C PHE A 139 26.71 -3.28 13.14
N GLY A 140 26.46 -2.82 14.37
CA GLY A 140 25.63 -1.65 14.66
C GLY A 140 26.26 -0.33 14.23
N GLY A 141 27.51 -0.07 14.59
CA GLY A 141 28.15 1.22 14.31
C GLY A 141 27.29 2.40 14.83
N LYS A 142 26.90 3.33 13.94
CA LYS A 142 25.96 4.43 14.26
C LYS A 142 24.50 3.98 14.42
N GLN A 143 24.20 2.74 14.07
CA GLN A 143 22.88 2.11 14.07
C GLN A 143 22.79 0.97 15.11
N ALA A 144 23.52 1.08 16.21
CA ALA A 144 23.55 0.07 17.28
C ALA A 144 22.16 -0.22 17.88
N GLU A 145 21.21 0.71 17.74
CA GLU A 145 19.82 0.54 18.14
C GLU A 145 19.07 -0.53 17.32
N ARG A 146 19.62 -1.01 16.20
CA ARG A 146 19.04 -2.08 15.38
C ARG A 146 19.34 -3.49 15.86
N CYS A 147 20.21 -3.62 16.87
CA CYS A 147 20.40 -4.87 17.58
C CYS A 147 19.55 -4.82 18.85
N VAL A 148 18.53 -5.68 18.92
CA VAL A 148 17.50 -5.70 19.96
C VAL A 148 17.54 -7.04 20.70
N SER A 149 17.30 -7.02 22.01
CA SER A 149 17.11 -8.24 22.79
C SER A 149 15.64 -8.47 23.11
N LEU A 150 15.18 -9.70 22.97
CA LEU A 150 13.86 -10.17 23.41
C LEU A 150 14.04 -11.14 24.58
N TYR A 151 13.60 -10.75 25.77
CA TYR A 151 13.83 -11.49 27.00
C TYR A 151 12.73 -12.53 27.21
N GLU A 152 13.08 -13.82 27.21
CA GLU A 152 12.19 -14.95 27.57
C GLU A 152 10.73 -14.76 27.13
N PRO A 153 10.44 -14.71 25.81
CA PRO A 153 9.15 -14.24 25.27
C PRO A 153 7.95 -15.12 25.60
N VAL A 154 8.17 -16.30 26.19
CA VAL A 154 7.14 -17.25 26.63
C VAL A 154 6.75 -17.01 28.10
N LYS A 155 7.58 -16.31 28.88
CA LYS A 155 7.24 -15.98 30.27
C LYS A 155 6.30 -14.78 30.33
N ALA A 156 5.36 -14.81 31.28
CA ALA A 156 4.42 -13.71 31.52
C ALA A 156 4.87 -12.76 32.64
N ASP A 157 6.19 -12.61 32.85
CA ASP A 157 6.71 -11.67 33.84
C ASP A 157 6.87 -10.25 33.25
N SER A 158 7.02 -9.26 34.13
CA SER A 158 7.09 -7.85 33.73
C SER A 158 8.25 -7.57 32.79
N ARG A 159 9.40 -8.24 32.98
CA ARG A 159 10.60 -8.03 32.16
C ARG A 159 10.42 -8.56 30.75
N SER A 160 9.78 -9.71 30.61
CA SER A 160 9.41 -10.27 29.30
C SER A 160 8.46 -9.33 28.57
N MET A 161 7.40 -8.86 29.23
CA MET A 161 6.45 -7.90 28.67
C MET A 161 7.12 -6.59 28.22
N GLU A 162 7.98 -6.01 29.06
CA GLU A 162 8.74 -4.80 28.72
C GLU A 162 9.63 -5.00 27.48
N SER A 163 10.31 -6.14 27.38
CA SER A 163 11.16 -6.46 26.23
C SER A 163 10.35 -6.66 24.95
N TRP A 164 9.15 -7.24 25.06
CA TRP A 164 8.20 -7.39 23.96
C TRP A 164 7.74 -6.02 23.44
N GLN A 165 7.34 -5.12 24.34
CA GLN A 165 6.92 -3.77 23.96
C GLN A 165 8.06 -2.97 23.33
N ALA A 166 9.28 -3.08 23.87
CA ALA A 166 10.45 -2.45 23.28
C ALA A 166 10.76 -2.97 21.87
N LEU A 167 10.67 -4.29 21.65
CA LEU A 167 10.82 -4.90 20.32
C LEU A 167 9.74 -4.41 19.35
N LEU A 168 8.47 -4.44 19.76
CA LEU A 168 7.35 -4.01 18.91
C LEU A 168 7.46 -2.54 18.53
N ALA A 169 7.72 -1.65 19.50
CA ALA A 169 7.93 -0.23 19.24
C ALA A 169 9.09 0.00 18.26
N LYS A 170 10.19 -0.75 18.42
CA LYS A 170 11.34 -0.64 17.53
C LYS A 170 11.05 -1.16 16.12
N MET A 171 10.36 -2.29 16.03
CA MET A 171 9.99 -2.93 14.78
C MET A 171 9.02 -2.07 13.98
N ARG A 172 7.97 -1.51 14.62
CA ARG A 172 7.06 -0.54 13.98
C ARG A 172 7.82 0.68 13.46
N SER A 173 8.69 1.26 14.30
CA SER A 173 9.49 2.44 13.93
C SER A 173 10.42 2.18 12.75
N LEU A 174 11.20 1.10 12.78
CA LEU A 174 12.14 0.77 11.70
C LEU A 174 11.41 0.35 10.41
N THR A 175 10.30 -0.39 10.52
CA THR A 175 9.46 -0.73 9.37
C THR A 175 8.88 0.52 8.72
N MET A 176 8.35 1.47 9.51
CA MET A 176 7.84 2.74 8.98
C MET A 176 8.92 3.56 8.28
N VAL A 177 10.14 3.59 8.83
CA VAL A 177 11.28 4.29 8.20
C VAL A 177 11.64 3.64 6.86
N ALA A 178 11.68 2.30 6.82
CA ALA A 178 11.95 1.55 5.60
C ALA A 178 10.85 1.78 4.55
N TYR A 179 9.59 1.69 4.97
CA TYR A 179 8.44 1.88 4.12
C TYR A 179 8.37 3.30 3.54
N ASN A 180 8.60 4.32 4.37
CA ASN A 180 8.67 5.71 3.90
C ASN A 180 9.78 5.91 2.87
N ARG A 181 10.95 5.28 3.05
CA ARG A 181 12.04 5.36 2.06
C ARG A 181 11.64 4.70 0.74
N ALA A 182 11.02 3.53 0.79
CA ALA A 182 10.53 2.83 -0.40
C ALA A 182 9.47 3.67 -1.11
N LEU A 183 8.52 4.24 -0.36
CA LEU A 183 7.46 5.10 -0.89
C LEU A 183 8.00 6.35 -1.57
N ASN A 184 9.00 7.03 -1.01
CA ASN A 184 9.60 8.19 -1.66
C ASN A 184 10.19 7.85 -3.02
N LYS A 185 10.90 6.72 -3.13
CA LYS A 185 11.48 6.26 -4.40
C LYS A 185 10.40 5.90 -5.41
N PHE A 186 9.32 5.27 -4.95
CA PHE A 186 8.18 4.91 -5.78
C PHE A 186 7.44 6.15 -6.30
N GLU A 187 7.14 7.13 -5.43
CA GLU A 187 6.53 8.41 -5.83
C GLU A 187 7.42 9.18 -6.83
N GLU A 188 8.75 9.15 -6.65
CA GLU A 188 9.71 9.77 -7.58
C GLU A 188 9.71 9.06 -8.94
N SER A 189 9.72 7.73 -8.96
CA SER A 189 9.59 6.92 -10.19
C SER A 189 8.27 7.22 -10.92
N MET A 190 7.16 7.21 -10.20
CA MET A 190 5.83 7.53 -10.72
C MET A 190 5.79 8.93 -11.33
N ARG A 191 6.41 9.92 -10.68
CA ARG A 191 6.53 11.28 -11.23
C ARG A 191 7.31 11.29 -12.54
N GLY A 192 8.42 10.57 -12.62
CA GLY A 192 9.18 10.40 -13.86
C GLY A 192 8.35 9.74 -14.98
N GLU A 193 7.54 8.72 -14.66
CA GLU A 193 6.62 8.10 -15.62
C GLU A 193 5.55 9.09 -16.10
N ARG A 194 5.02 9.95 -15.21
CA ARG A 194 4.05 11.00 -15.57
C ARG A 194 4.66 12.08 -16.46
N GLU A 195 5.92 12.43 -16.27
CA GLU A 195 6.63 13.39 -17.12
C GLU A 195 6.82 12.85 -18.54
N ARG A 196 7.02 11.54 -18.68
CA ARG A 196 7.13 10.82 -19.96
C ARG A 196 5.82 10.57 -20.69
N ARG A 197 4.69 11.12 -20.22
CA ARG A 197 3.35 10.86 -20.77
C ARG A 197 3.13 11.25 -22.25
N THR A 198 4.01 12.06 -22.81
CA THR A 198 4.00 12.46 -24.23
C THR A 198 4.83 11.52 -25.12
N GLU A 199 5.56 10.58 -24.53
CA GLU A 199 6.35 9.60 -25.28
C GLU A 199 5.45 8.55 -25.94
N LYS A 200 5.85 8.08 -27.12
CA LYS A 200 5.06 7.12 -27.92
C LYS A 200 4.90 5.74 -27.25
N SER A 201 5.89 5.33 -26.45
CA SER A 201 5.89 4.06 -25.70
C SER A 201 5.07 4.11 -24.42
N TRP A 202 4.66 5.31 -23.99
CA TRP A 202 3.88 5.48 -22.77
C TRP A 202 2.46 4.93 -22.95
N SER A 203 1.88 4.44 -21.86
CA SER A 203 0.51 3.90 -21.84
C SER A 203 -0.19 4.29 -20.55
N PHE A 204 -1.41 4.80 -20.66
CA PHE A 204 -2.22 5.16 -19.51
C PHE A 204 -2.45 3.97 -18.58
N CYS A 205 -2.77 2.77 -19.08
CA CYS A 205 -2.99 1.59 -18.24
C CYS A 205 -1.74 1.19 -17.43
N SER A 206 -0.55 1.32 -18.03
CA SER A 206 0.71 1.08 -17.32
C SER A 206 0.90 2.08 -16.18
N TYR A 207 0.72 3.38 -16.45
CA TYR A 207 0.84 4.43 -15.45
C TYR A 207 -0.25 4.33 -14.37
N PHE A 208 -1.47 4.02 -14.77
CA PHE A 208 -2.61 3.79 -13.88
C PHE A 208 -2.27 2.73 -12.84
N SER A 209 -1.72 1.59 -13.26
CA SER A 209 -1.38 0.49 -12.34
C SER A 209 -0.40 0.93 -11.25
N VAL A 210 0.57 1.79 -11.61
CA VAL A 210 1.55 2.35 -10.66
C VAL A 210 0.87 3.33 -9.69
N GLN A 211 0.07 4.27 -10.20
CA GLN A 211 -0.59 5.26 -9.35
C GLN A 211 -1.72 4.65 -8.49
N GLU A 212 -2.37 3.59 -8.97
CA GLU A 212 -3.32 2.79 -8.19
C GLU A 212 -2.63 2.08 -7.02
N GLU A 213 -1.45 1.48 -7.24
CA GLU A 213 -0.70 0.88 -6.13
C GLU A 213 -0.35 1.94 -5.06
N LEU A 214 -0.05 3.19 -5.46
CA LEU A 214 0.09 4.29 -4.49
C LEU A 214 -1.20 4.55 -3.71
N ALA A 215 -2.34 4.57 -4.40
CA ALA A 215 -3.66 4.74 -3.76
C ALA A 215 -3.95 3.63 -2.75
N GLU A 216 -3.55 2.39 -3.04
CA GLU A 216 -3.68 1.23 -2.16
C GLU A 216 -2.77 1.33 -0.94
N VAL A 217 -1.52 1.77 -1.11
CA VAL A 217 -0.62 2.07 0.01
C VAL A 217 -1.24 3.12 0.93
N MET A 218 -1.82 4.18 0.39
CA MET A 218 -2.48 5.22 1.21
C MET A 218 -3.66 4.65 2.00
N GLN A 219 -4.41 3.69 1.46
CA GLN A 219 -5.47 3.01 2.19
C GLN A 219 -4.92 2.14 3.32
N LEU A 220 -3.85 1.39 3.07
CA LEU A 220 -3.18 0.55 4.08
C LEU A 220 -2.61 1.38 5.23
N LEU A 221 -2.16 2.61 4.94
CA LEU A 221 -1.70 3.58 5.95
C LEU A 221 -2.85 4.37 6.59
N ALA A 222 -4.10 3.99 6.38
CA ALA A 222 -5.30 4.63 6.91
C ALA A 222 -5.40 6.14 6.61
N VAL A 223 -4.94 6.56 5.43
CA VAL A 223 -5.10 7.92 4.89
C VAL A 223 -5.95 7.92 3.60
N PRO A 224 -7.24 7.52 3.68
CA PRO A 224 -8.11 7.36 2.52
C PRO A 224 -8.39 8.68 1.78
N ASP A 225 -8.23 9.83 2.43
CA ASP A 225 -8.28 11.14 1.78
C ASP A 225 -7.17 11.32 0.75
N GLU A 226 -5.96 10.83 1.03
CA GLU A 226 -4.84 10.89 0.08
C GLU A 226 -4.96 9.83 -1.02
N SER A 227 -5.57 8.69 -0.72
CA SER A 227 -5.95 7.69 -1.73
C SER A 227 -6.95 8.27 -2.73
N LEU A 228 -7.96 8.99 -2.25
CA LEU A 228 -8.97 9.62 -3.11
C LEU A 228 -8.35 10.62 -4.10
N VAL A 229 -7.34 11.38 -3.65
CA VAL A 229 -6.58 12.29 -4.52
C VAL A 229 -5.92 11.54 -5.68
N GLN A 230 -5.40 10.34 -5.47
CA GLN A 230 -4.77 9.56 -6.56
C GLN A 230 -5.78 9.18 -7.65
N TYR A 231 -6.97 8.74 -7.26
CA TYR A 231 -8.03 8.42 -8.22
C TYR A 231 -8.61 9.66 -8.90
N ASP A 232 -8.77 10.78 -8.17
CA ASP A 232 -9.17 12.06 -8.75
C ASP A 232 -8.15 12.56 -9.80
N GLU A 233 -6.85 12.38 -9.55
CA GLU A 233 -5.80 12.72 -10.52
C GLU A 233 -5.83 11.80 -11.76
N LEU A 234 -6.03 10.50 -11.59
CA LEU A 234 -6.15 9.55 -12.69
C LEU A 234 -7.37 9.86 -13.57
N ASP A 235 -8.52 10.14 -12.95
CA ASP A 235 -9.75 10.52 -13.64
C ASP A 235 -9.56 11.78 -14.48
N ALA A 236 -8.98 12.83 -13.88
CA ALA A 236 -8.69 14.09 -14.57
C ALA A 236 -7.68 13.91 -15.72
N LEU A 237 -6.63 13.12 -15.52
CA LEU A 237 -5.62 12.85 -16.53
C LEU A 237 -6.22 12.11 -17.74
N LEU A 238 -7.05 11.08 -17.50
CA LEU A 238 -7.73 10.35 -18.56
C LEU A 238 -8.65 11.28 -19.37
N THR A 239 -9.45 12.10 -18.68
CA THR A 239 -10.35 13.08 -19.30
C THR A 239 -9.57 14.04 -20.20
N GLN A 240 -8.43 14.55 -19.71
CA GLN A 240 -7.56 15.42 -20.50
C GLN A 240 -7.08 14.76 -21.80
N PHE A 241 -6.66 13.49 -21.74
CA PHE A 241 -6.24 12.76 -22.95
C PHE A 241 -7.38 12.55 -23.94
N VAL A 242 -8.58 12.21 -23.46
CA VAL A 242 -9.75 12.03 -24.34
C VAL A 242 -10.11 13.35 -25.02
N LEU A 243 -10.17 14.46 -24.29
CA LEU A 243 -10.47 15.78 -24.84
C LEU A 243 -9.43 16.23 -25.87
N ASN A 244 -8.13 16.04 -25.58
CA ASN A 244 -7.05 16.39 -26.50
C ASN A 244 -7.08 15.57 -27.80
N SER A 245 -7.58 14.33 -27.74
CA SER A 245 -7.70 13.49 -28.94
C SER A 245 -8.68 14.07 -29.97
N ALA A 246 -9.71 14.79 -29.53
CA ALA A 246 -10.63 15.52 -30.41
C ALA A 246 -9.92 16.67 -31.17
N ALA A 247 -8.84 17.22 -30.61
CA ALA A 247 -8.04 18.28 -31.20
C ALA A 247 -6.91 17.76 -32.12
N GLY A 248 -6.85 16.45 -32.36
CA GLY A 248 -5.89 15.82 -33.28
C GLY A 248 -4.65 15.19 -32.63
N ASP A 249 -4.46 15.39 -31.33
CA ASP A 249 -3.37 14.75 -30.58
C ASP A 249 -3.87 13.45 -29.93
N THR A 250 -3.84 12.35 -30.70
CA THR A 250 -4.29 11.03 -30.25
C THR A 250 -3.10 10.11 -29.97
N PRO A 251 -2.77 9.82 -28.69
CA PRO A 251 -1.77 8.82 -28.35
C PRO A 251 -2.15 7.43 -28.85
N LEU A 252 -1.16 6.61 -29.24
CA LEU A 252 -1.40 5.25 -29.76
C LEU A 252 -2.16 4.37 -28.76
N TRP A 253 -1.82 4.46 -27.47
CA TRP A 253 -2.50 3.68 -26.43
C TRP A 253 -3.99 4.01 -26.31
N LEU A 254 -4.42 5.22 -26.68
CA LEU A 254 -5.83 5.64 -26.60
C LEU A 254 -6.70 4.90 -27.62
N SER A 255 -6.10 4.40 -28.71
CA SER A 255 -6.81 3.60 -29.71
C SER A 255 -7.38 2.30 -29.14
N ASN A 256 -6.76 1.73 -28.09
CA ASN A 256 -7.26 0.54 -27.42
C ASN A 256 -8.65 0.77 -26.78
N PHE A 257 -8.97 2.01 -26.42
CA PHE A 257 -10.25 2.37 -25.84
C PHE A 257 -11.36 2.58 -26.88
N ARG A 258 -11.04 2.62 -28.18
CA ARG A 258 -12.00 2.81 -29.28
C ARG A 258 -12.72 1.53 -29.72
N GLN A 259 -12.49 0.43 -29.03
CA GLN A 259 -13.14 -0.85 -29.32
C GLN A 259 -14.65 -0.76 -29.12
N THR A 260 -15.41 -1.58 -29.85
CA THR A 260 -16.87 -1.64 -29.71
C THR A 260 -17.23 -2.08 -28.29
N CYS A 261 -18.11 -1.33 -27.63
CA CYS A 261 -18.59 -1.63 -26.29
C CYS A 261 -19.71 -2.67 -26.36
N SER A 262 -19.41 -3.90 -25.97
CA SER A 262 -20.38 -5.00 -25.92
C SER A 262 -21.03 -5.18 -24.54
N ARG A 263 -20.54 -4.47 -23.52
CA ARG A 263 -21.02 -4.55 -22.13
C ARG A 263 -21.21 -3.14 -21.57
N TRP A 264 -22.42 -2.82 -21.13
CA TRP A 264 -22.81 -1.52 -20.59
C TRP A 264 -23.46 -1.67 -19.22
N GLU A 265 -22.88 -2.55 -18.40
CA GLU A 265 -23.26 -2.74 -17.00
C GLU A 265 -23.12 -1.41 -16.25
N GLY A 266 -24.14 -1.05 -15.46
CA GLY A 266 -24.10 0.15 -14.63
C GLY A 266 -23.07 0.04 -13.49
N LEU A 267 -22.96 1.11 -12.71
CA LEU A 267 -22.15 1.11 -11.49
C LEU A 267 -22.57 -0.01 -10.52
N CYS A 268 -21.60 -0.54 -9.77
CA CYS A 268 -21.81 -1.42 -8.63
C CYS A 268 -21.02 -0.89 -7.43
N LEU A 269 -21.67 -0.18 -6.50
CA LEU A 269 -21.02 0.47 -5.36
C LEU A 269 -21.00 -0.41 -4.12
N SER A 270 -21.75 -1.52 -4.15
CA SER A 270 -21.94 -2.44 -3.03
C SER A 270 -21.13 -3.74 -3.14
N GLY A 271 -20.32 -3.89 -4.18
CA GLY A 271 -19.50 -5.08 -4.45
C GLY A 271 -18.05 -4.96 -4.01
N GLU A 272 -17.38 -6.11 -3.87
CA GLU A 272 -15.91 -6.17 -3.77
C GLU A 272 -15.26 -5.70 -5.09
N PRO A 273 -13.98 -5.27 -5.06
CA PRO A 273 -13.25 -4.91 -6.27
C PRO A 273 -13.28 -6.05 -7.29
N ASP A 274 -13.73 -5.75 -8.50
CA ASP A 274 -13.84 -6.76 -9.56
C ASP A 274 -12.44 -7.17 -10.04
N ARG A 275 -11.99 -8.35 -9.60
CA ARG A 275 -10.71 -8.93 -10.01
C ARG A 275 -10.60 -9.09 -11.53
N ALA A 276 -11.71 -9.34 -12.23
CA ALA A 276 -11.70 -9.46 -13.68
C ALA A 276 -11.40 -8.11 -14.36
N LEU A 277 -11.83 -6.98 -13.77
CA LEU A 277 -11.46 -5.65 -14.27
C LEU A 277 -9.99 -5.35 -14.04
N GLN A 278 -9.44 -5.75 -12.89
CA GLN A 278 -8.00 -5.59 -12.59
C GLN A 278 -7.13 -6.41 -13.57
N GLU A 279 -7.54 -7.64 -13.90
CA GLU A 279 -6.87 -8.46 -14.91
C GLU A 279 -6.92 -7.81 -16.30
N LYS A 280 -8.10 -7.34 -16.74
CA LYS A 280 -8.23 -6.61 -18.02
C LYS A 280 -7.40 -5.33 -18.08
N LEU A 281 -7.29 -4.60 -16.97
CA LEU A 281 -6.47 -3.41 -16.87
C LEU A 281 -4.98 -3.75 -17.04
N HIS A 282 -4.52 -4.84 -16.39
CA HIS A 282 -3.15 -5.34 -16.52
C HIS A 282 -2.84 -5.81 -17.95
N GLU A 283 -3.76 -6.54 -18.57
CA GLU A 283 -3.67 -7.01 -19.96
C GLU A 283 -3.88 -5.89 -20.99
N LYS A 284 -4.30 -4.70 -20.55
CA LYS A 284 -4.62 -3.53 -21.39
C LYS A 284 -5.77 -3.78 -22.38
N THR A 285 -6.71 -4.62 -21.98
CA THR A 285 -7.91 -5.02 -22.76
C THR A 285 -9.20 -4.37 -22.24
N ILE A 286 -9.13 -3.62 -21.13
CA ILE A 286 -10.28 -2.92 -20.53
C ILE A 286 -10.86 -1.85 -21.48
N SER A 287 -12.19 -1.81 -21.60
CA SER A 287 -12.88 -0.76 -22.38
C SER A 287 -12.94 0.57 -21.63
N LEU A 288 -13.23 1.68 -22.34
CA LEU A 288 -13.34 3.00 -21.69
C LEU A 288 -14.42 3.01 -20.62
N LEU A 289 -15.59 2.42 -20.92
CA LEU A 289 -16.73 2.41 -20.01
C LEU A 289 -16.43 1.62 -18.73
N GLU A 290 -15.80 0.45 -18.86
CA GLU A 290 -15.36 -0.35 -17.72
C GLU A 290 -14.34 0.38 -16.85
N LEU A 291 -13.35 1.04 -17.46
CA LEU A 291 -12.34 1.81 -16.72
C LEU A 291 -12.94 3.02 -15.99
N ARG A 292 -13.89 3.72 -16.62
CA ARG A 292 -14.61 4.85 -16.02
C ARG A 292 -15.48 4.41 -14.85
N ASN A 293 -16.22 3.33 -15.02
CA ASN A 293 -16.97 2.72 -13.92
C ASN A 293 -16.03 2.37 -12.76
N TYR A 294 -14.93 1.67 -13.06
CA TYR A 294 -13.94 1.27 -12.05
C TYR A 294 -13.41 2.46 -11.26
N LEU A 295 -12.93 3.51 -11.94
CA LEU A 295 -12.43 4.75 -11.31
C LEU A 295 -13.47 5.37 -10.37
N PHE A 296 -14.70 5.52 -10.85
CA PHE A 296 -15.76 6.14 -10.06
C PHE A 296 -16.18 5.26 -8.88
N GLN A 297 -16.18 3.93 -9.04
CA GLN A 297 -16.45 2.99 -7.97
C GLN A 297 -15.38 3.07 -6.86
N GLN A 298 -14.09 3.19 -7.22
CA GLN A 298 -13.01 3.40 -6.24
C GLN A 298 -13.17 4.73 -5.50
N GLN A 299 -13.44 5.83 -6.21
CA GLN A 299 -13.72 7.13 -5.60
C GLN A 299 -14.94 7.07 -4.67
N ALA A 300 -16.02 6.41 -5.09
CA ALA A 300 -17.23 6.26 -4.31
C ALA A 300 -16.97 5.47 -3.02
N ALA A 301 -16.27 4.34 -3.10
CA ALA A 301 -15.91 3.54 -1.93
C ALA A 301 -15.11 4.36 -0.89
N LEU A 302 -14.14 5.15 -1.35
CA LEU A 302 -13.36 6.06 -0.50
C LEU A 302 -14.19 7.20 0.09
N LEU A 303 -15.09 7.80 -0.70
CA LEU A 303 -15.99 8.84 -0.21
C LEU A 303 -16.96 8.32 0.86
N LEU A 304 -17.45 7.10 0.70
CA LEU A 304 -18.31 6.44 1.69
C LEU A 304 -17.53 6.08 2.96
N SER A 305 -16.30 5.56 2.85
CA SER A 305 -15.45 5.28 4.01
C SER A 305 -15.04 6.55 4.78
N LEU A 306 -14.90 7.67 4.07
CA LEU A 306 -14.69 9.01 4.65
C LEU A 306 -15.97 9.65 5.23
N ASN A 307 -17.12 8.96 5.20
CA ASN A 307 -18.43 9.48 5.59
C ASN A 307 -18.81 10.78 4.85
N LYS A 308 -18.55 10.81 3.53
CA LYS A 308 -18.87 11.93 2.62
C LYS A 308 -19.83 11.51 1.50
N PRO A 309 -21.00 10.91 1.80
CA PRO A 309 -21.97 10.48 0.79
C PRO A 309 -22.49 11.66 -0.07
N TRP A 310 -22.56 12.87 0.50
CA TRP A 310 -22.96 14.05 -0.25
C TRP A 310 -21.98 14.40 -1.38
N GLN A 311 -20.68 14.14 -1.21
CA GLN A 311 -19.68 14.39 -2.26
C GLN A 311 -19.86 13.39 -3.40
N LEU A 312 -20.14 12.12 -3.08
CA LEU A 312 -20.49 11.11 -4.07
C LEU A 312 -21.70 11.57 -4.90
N ALA A 313 -22.78 12.00 -4.23
CA ALA A 313 -23.97 12.52 -4.90
C ALA A 313 -23.65 13.71 -5.83
N SER A 314 -22.83 14.65 -5.35
CA SER A 314 -22.45 15.84 -6.13
C SER A 314 -21.60 15.54 -7.36
N ARG A 315 -20.82 14.45 -7.34
CA ARG A 315 -19.91 14.04 -8.42
C ARG A 315 -20.60 13.14 -9.46
N ALA A 316 -21.62 12.39 -9.06
CA ALA A 316 -22.25 11.35 -9.89
C ALA A 316 -22.80 11.86 -11.22
N LEU A 317 -23.55 12.97 -11.23
CA LEU A 317 -24.13 13.48 -12.48
C LEU A 317 -23.03 13.91 -13.47
N SER A 318 -22.02 14.63 -12.98
CA SER A 318 -20.89 15.05 -13.81
C SER A 318 -20.12 13.85 -14.36
N PHE A 319 -19.90 12.82 -13.55
CA PHE A 319 -19.30 11.56 -14.01
C PHE A 319 -20.10 10.94 -15.17
N LEU A 320 -21.43 10.82 -15.02
CA LEU A 320 -22.30 10.23 -16.03
C LEU A 320 -22.25 11.00 -17.35
N GLN A 321 -22.39 12.33 -17.27
CA GLN A 321 -22.38 13.22 -18.42
C GLN A 321 -21.02 13.24 -19.12
N ASN A 322 -19.93 13.33 -18.35
CA ASN A 322 -18.58 13.33 -18.90
C ASN A 322 -18.26 12.02 -19.60
N THR A 323 -18.56 10.88 -18.98
CA THR A 323 -18.34 9.57 -19.59
C THR A 323 -19.16 9.40 -20.87
N ALA A 324 -20.43 9.80 -20.87
CA ALA A 324 -21.26 9.75 -22.08
C ALA A 324 -20.68 10.62 -23.22
N ASN A 325 -20.17 11.81 -22.90
CA ASN A 325 -19.51 12.70 -23.86
C ASN A 325 -18.19 12.10 -24.39
N GLU A 326 -17.39 11.49 -23.52
CA GLU A 326 -16.12 10.85 -23.91
C GLU A 326 -16.31 9.65 -24.83
N LEU A 327 -17.35 8.85 -24.60
CA LEU A 327 -17.74 7.77 -25.52
C LEU A 327 -18.05 8.30 -26.92
N GLN A 328 -18.68 9.48 -27.00
CA GLN A 328 -18.96 10.16 -28.28
C GLN A 328 -17.69 10.72 -28.93
N ILE A 329 -16.81 11.36 -28.14
CA ILE A 329 -15.53 11.91 -28.62
C ILE A 329 -14.67 10.83 -29.26
N LEU A 330 -14.56 9.66 -28.61
CA LEU A 330 -13.80 8.53 -29.14
C LEU A 330 -14.56 7.72 -30.19
N GLN A 331 -15.81 8.10 -30.50
CA GLN A 331 -16.67 7.44 -31.48
C GLN A 331 -16.84 5.94 -31.19
N ILE A 332 -16.96 5.58 -29.91
CA ILE A 332 -17.11 4.19 -29.49
C ILE A 332 -18.48 3.68 -29.94
N SER A 333 -18.49 2.57 -30.68
CA SER A 333 -19.73 1.92 -31.11
C SER A 333 -20.36 1.19 -29.92
N ILE A 334 -21.62 1.50 -29.63
CA ILE A 334 -22.43 0.90 -28.56
C ILE A 334 -23.81 0.57 -29.14
N ALA A 335 -24.43 -0.51 -28.67
CA ALA A 335 -25.80 -0.86 -29.05
C ALA A 335 -26.75 0.33 -28.83
N ALA A 336 -27.77 0.46 -29.70
CA ALA A 336 -28.77 1.52 -29.57
C ALA A 336 -29.43 1.48 -28.18
N GLY A 337 -29.44 2.63 -27.49
CA GLY A 337 -29.94 2.73 -26.11
C GLY A 337 -28.95 2.27 -25.03
N GLY A 338 -27.80 1.67 -25.37
CA GLY A 338 -26.84 1.13 -24.40
C GLY A 338 -26.32 2.17 -23.41
N VAL A 339 -25.98 3.38 -23.89
CA VAL A 339 -25.55 4.50 -23.02
C VAL A 339 -26.67 4.94 -22.08
N ALA A 340 -27.92 4.99 -22.57
CA ALA A 340 -29.07 5.37 -21.75
C ALA A 340 -29.34 4.30 -20.67
N CYS A 341 -29.29 3.01 -21.03
CA CYS A 341 -29.42 1.90 -20.08
C CYS A 341 -28.32 1.94 -19.01
N TRP A 342 -27.05 2.12 -19.41
CA TRP A 342 -25.94 2.26 -18.47
C TRP A 342 -26.15 3.44 -17.51
N GLY A 343 -26.53 4.60 -18.06
CA GLY A 343 -26.78 5.81 -17.27
C GLY A 343 -27.90 5.62 -16.26
N PHE A 344 -29.02 5.03 -16.69
CA PHE A 344 -30.16 4.69 -15.83
C PHE A 344 -29.76 3.75 -14.68
N LEU A 345 -29.10 2.62 -14.99
CA LEU A 345 -28.64 1.65 -13.99
C LEU A 345 -27.67 2.28 -12.98
N SER A 346 -26.76 3.11 -13.47
CA SER A 346 -25.76 3.81 -12.65
C SER A 346 -26.41 4.84 -11.72
N CYS A 347 -27.40 5.60 -12.20
CA CYS A 347 -28.21 6.48 -11.35
C CYS A 347 -28.91 5.71 -10.23
N LEU A 348 -29.55 4.59 -10.56
CA LEU A 348 -30.25 3.77 -9.58
C LEU A 348 -29.30 3.24 -8.49
N GLU A 349 -28.13 2.72 -8.87
CA GLU A 349 -27.14 2.24 -7.89
C GLU A 349 -26.67 3.37 -6.96
N VAL A 350 -26.36 4.55 -7.50
CA VAL A 350 -25.94 5.71 -6.69
C VAL A 350 -27.05 6.11 -5.73
N ILE A 351 -28.28 6.27 -6.21
CA ILE A 351 -29.43 6.68 -5.39
C ILE A 351 -29.70 5.64 -4.29
N HIS A 352 -29.71 4.35 -4.65
CA HIS A 352 -29.93 3.26 -3.71
C HIS A 352 -28.82 3.20 -2.65
N THR A 353 -27.57 3.38 -3.06
CA THR A 353 -26.43 3.44 -2.13
C THR A 353 -26.58 4.61 -1.17
N LEU A 354 -26.86 5.81 -1.66
CA LEU A 354 -27.04 7.01 -0.84
C LEU A 354 -28.21 6.89 0.14
N SER A 355 -29.26 6.15 -0.22
CA SER A 355 -30.41 5.92 0.67
C SER A 355 -30.03 5.20 1.97
N ARG A 356 -28.98 4.37 1.95
CA ARG A 356 -28.46 3.64 3.12
C ARG A 356 -27.72 4.55 4.10
N PHE A 357 -27.26 5.73 3.64
CA PHE A 357 -26.51 6.70 4.45
C PHE A 357 -27.37 7.91 4.88
N ASN A 358 -28.69 7.84 4.66
CA ASN A 358 -29.59 8.96 4.95
C ASN A 358 -29.76 9.13 6.47
N THR A 359 -29.08 10.12 7.05
CA THR A 359 -29.28 10.53 8.46
C THR A 359 -30.32 11.66 8.53
N ALA A 360 -31.08 11.73 9.63
CA ALA A 360 -32.21 12.66 9.79
C ALA A 360 -31.87 14.16 9.58
N ASN A 361 -30.58 14.54 9.62
CA ASN A 361 -30.09 15.92 9.43
C ASN A 361 -29.53 16.20 8.01
N ALA A 362 -29.51 15.23 7.09
CA ALA A 362 -28.85 15.33 5.79
C ALA A 362 -29.78 15.69 4.60
N THR A 363 -31.06 15.97 4.87
CA THR A 363 -32.14 15.98 3.87
C THR A 363 -31.97 17.00 2.74
N HIS A 364 -31.52 18.23 3.00
CA HIS A 364 -31.46 19.26 1.95
C HIS A 364 -30.30 19.08 0.95
N ALA A 365 -29.09 18.74 1.42
CA ALA A 365 -27.94 18.53 0.55
C ALA A 365 -28.06 17.22 -0.23
N HIS A 366 -28.54 16.14 0.39
CA HIS A 366 -28.84 14.90 -0.31
C HIS A 366 -29.91 15.08 -1.38
N ALA A 367 -31.03 15.74 -1.07
CA ALA A 367 -32.08 16.00 -2.05
C ALA A 367 -31.58 16.83 -3.24
N ARG A 368 -30.76 17.86 -2.99
CA ARG A 368 -30.18 18.73 -4.03
C ARG A 368 -29.37 17.95 -5.07
N HIS A 369 -28.60 16.94 -4.64
CA HIS A 369 -27.72 16.19 -5.53
C HIS A 369 -28.32 14.89 -6.05
N THR A 370 -29.38 14.36 -5.42
CA THR A 370 -30.11 13.18 -5.91
C THR A 370 -31.23 13.52 -6.89
N ALA A 371 -31.87 14.70 -6.78
CA ALA A 371 -32.91 15.10 -7.71
C ALA A 371 -32.44 15.17 -9.18
N PRO A 372 -31.24 15.70 -9.50
CA PRO A 372 -30.72 15.66 -10.87
C PRO A 372 -30.43 14.24 -11.39
N LEU A 373 -30.09 13.29 -10.51
CA LEU A 373 -29.90 11.89 -10.89
C LEU A 373 -31.24 11.23 -11.24
N TRP A 374 -32.30 11.53 -10.48
CA TRP A 374 -33.67 11.11 -10.81
C TRP A 374 -34.21 11.74 -12.11
N ALA A 375 -33.76 12.94 -12.46
CA ALA A 375 -34.14 13.57 -13.72
C ALA A 375 -33.33 13.05 -14.92
N TYR A 376 -32.13 12.51 -14.68
CA TYR A 376 -31.27 11.92 -15.70
C TYR A 376 -31.66 10.46 -16.00
N ALA A 377 -32.07 9.71 -14.97
CA ALA A 377 -32.65 8.37 -15.08
C ALA A 377 -34.03 8.41 -15.74
#